data_AF-Q0FVG1-F1
#
_entry.id   AF-Q0FVG1-F1
#
_cell.length_a   1.000
_cell.length_b   1.000
_cell.length_c   1.000
_cell.angle_alpha   90.00
_cell.angle_beta   90.00
_cell.angle_gamma   90.00
#
_symmetry.space_group_name_H-M   'P 1'
#
loop_
_entity.id
_entity.type
_entity.pdbx_description
1 polymer ?
#
loop_
_entity_poly.entity_id
_entity_poly.type
_entity_poly.pdbx_seq_one_letter_code
_entity_poly.pdbx_strand_id
1 'polypeptide(L)'
;MDGWRIGSATLAAKGRLEAEIGELGRPLIYPFFMARGWFTGQVLAKKARELGLRMLEPFGVEPGLVACARTELHAQLAQKGWEASETALVVAAHGSAISRTSADSAYGFARALHSGMGFTATRTGFIEQPPFLKDVAQGLGQAICLPYFAQQSGHMEDDVPAALAAAGFDGPMLPPFIAWTDTPALIAGSIERQGAALVTEAS
;
A
#
# COMPACT_ATOMS: atom_id res chain seq x y z
N MET A 1 -1.84 18.02 -13.26
CA MET A 1 -1.08 17.22 -14.25
C MET A 1 -1.38 17.60 -15.70
N ASP A 2 -1.45 18.89 -16.04
CA ASP A 2 -1.60 19.27 -17.46
C ASP A 2 -0.28 19.07 -18.20
N GLY A 3 -0.33 18.48 -19.39
CA GLY A 3 0.84 18.22 -20.24
C GLY A 3 1.63 16.93 -19.94
N TRP A 4 1.21 16.13 -18.95
CA TRP A 4 1.82 14.82 -18.68
C TRP A 4 1.24 13.73 -19.59
N ARG A 5 2.12 12.89 -20.15
CA ARG A 5 1.74 11.61 -20.75
C ARG A 5 1.97 10.50 -19.73
N ILE A 6 0.93 9.76 -19.40
CA ILE A 6 0.97 8.68 -18.40
C ILE A 6 0.80 7.34 -19.12
N GLY A 7 1.69 6.40 -18.83
CA GLY A 7 1.58 5.00 -19.22
C GLY A 7 1.64 4.10 -17.98
N SER A 8 1.27 2.84 -18.12
CA SER A 8 1.28 1.89 -17.01
C SER A 8 1.72 0.50 -17.48
N ALA A 9 2.52 -0.18 -16.68
CA ALA A 9 2.97 -1.54 -16.97
C ALA A 9 2.96 -2.39 -15.70
N THR A 10 2.61 -3.67 -15.86
CA THR A 10 2.85 -4.69 -14.84
C THR A 10 4.08 -5.51 -15.22
N LEU A 11 4.91 -5.81 -14.23
CA LEU A 11 6.13 -6.61 -14.42
C LEU A 11 5.84 -8.10 -14.62
N ALA A 12 4.62 -8.55 -14.32
CA ALA A 12 4.16 -9.88 -14.67
C ALA A 12 4.00 -10.07 -16.18
N ALA A 13 3.72 -8.99 -16.92
CA ALA A 13 3.58 -9.02 -18.37
C ALA A 13 4.94 -8.71 -19.03
N LYS A 14 5.64 -9.78 -19.44
CA LYS A 14 6.96 -9.70 -20.07
C LYS A 14 6.98 -8.69 -21.22
N GLY A 15 7.95 -7.76 -21.19
CA GLY A 15 8.16 -6.77 -22.25
C GLY A 15 7.26 -5.54 -22.20
N ARG A 16 6.24 -5.50 -21.32
CA ARG A 16 5.31 -4.36 -21.26
C ARG A 16 5.97 -3.10 -20.74
N LEU A 17 6.81 -3.20 -19.71
CA LEU A 17 7.52 -2.02 -19.18
C LEU A 17 8.41 -1.39 -20.26
N GLU A 18 9.14 -2.20 -21.02
CA GLU A 18 10.01 -1.75 -22.11
C GLU A 18 9.23 -1.10 -23.24
N ALA A 19 8.06 -1.65 -23.60
CA ALA A 19 7.18 -1.07 -24.61
C ALA A 19 6.67 0.31 -24.19
N GLU A 20 6.14 0.46 -22.97
CA GLU A 20 5.67 1.75 -22.45
C GLU A 20 6.81 2.78 -22.37
N ILE A 21 8.01 2.37 -21.97
CA ILE A 21 9.20 3.22 -21.98
C ILE A 21 9.51 3.68 -23.40
N GLY A 22 9.44 2.79 -24.40
CA GLY A 22 9.66 3.13 -25.80
C GLY A 22 8.68 4.19 -26.32
N GLU A 23 7.41 4.10 -25.95
CA GLU A 23 6.37 5.05 -26.35
C GLU A 23 6.45 6.42 -25.64
N LEU A 24 6.94 6.43 -24.40
CA LEU A 24 7.10 7.63 -23.57
C LEU A 24 8.50 8.27 -23.71
N GLY A 25 9.47 7.56 -24.31
CA GLY A 25 10.85 7.99 -24.50
C GLY A 25 11.69 7.88 -23.23
N ARG A 26 11.59 8.87 -22.34
CA ARG A 26 12.38 8.93 -21.08
C ARG A 26 11.51 9.23 -19.87
N PRO A 27 10.55 8.35 -19.53
CA PRO A 27 9.62 8.61 -18.44
C PRO A 27 10.29 8.60 -17.06
N LEU A 28 9.64 9.24 -16.08
CA LEU A 28 9.83 8.94 -14.67
C LEU A 28 9.10 7.62 -14.34
N ILE A 29 9.73 6.75 -13.57
CA ILE A 29 9.11 5.50 -13.12
C ILE A 29 8.56 5.71 -11.71
N TYR A 30 7.24 5.64 -11.55
CA TYR A 30 6.58 5.64 -10.25
C TYR A 30 6.22 4.20 -9.82
N PRO A 31 6.90 3.62 -8.82
CA PRO A 31 6.63 2.23 -8.42
C PRO A 31 5.36 2.13 -7.56
N PHE A 32 4.36 1.40 -8.02
CA PHE A 32 3.15 1.11 -7.23
C PHE A 32 3.37 -0.08 -6.26
N PHE A 33 4.26 0.12 -5.29
CA PHE A 33 4.68 -0.87 -4.28
C PHE A 33 4.55 -0.30 -2.87
N MET A 34 4.37 -1.17 -1.86
CA MET A 34 4.10 -0.74 -0.48
C MET A 34 5.34 -0.36 0.37
N ALA A 35 6.56 -0.62 -0.10
CA ALA A 35 7.76 -0.34 0.68
C ALA A 35 8.99 -0.12 -0.21
N ARG A 36 10.02 0.50 0.36
CA ARG A 36 11.39 0.49 -0.15
C ARG A 36 12.01 -0.90 0.08
N GLY A 37 11.61 -1.86 -0.75
CA GLY A 37 12.00 -3.25 -0.62
C GLY A 37 13.16 -3.63 -1.55
N TRP A 38 13.61 -4.88 -1.43
CA TRP A 38 14.57 -5.48 -2.36
C TRP A 38 14.11 -5.34 -3.81
N PHE A 39 12.82 -5.51 -4.09
CA PHE A 39 12.29 -5.44 -5.44
C PHE A 39 12.40 -4.04 -6.06
N THR A 40 11.94 -3.00 -5.35
CA THR A 40 12.05 -1.60 -5.82
C THR A 40 13.51 -1.17 -5.84
N GLY A 41 14.30 -1.48 -4.80
CA GLY A 41 15.66 -1.00 -4.62
C GLY A 41 16.75 -1.76 -5.39
N GLN A 42 16.49 -2.99 -5.84
CA GLN A 42 17.46 -3.80 -6.59
C GLN A 42 16.96 -4.14 -7.98
N VAL A 43 15.81 -4.81 -8.12
CA VAL A 43 15.36 -5.31 -9.43
C VAL A 43 14.91 -4.16 -10.34
N LEU A 44 13.92 -3.39 -9.89
CA LEU A 44 13.37 -2.30 -10.69
C LEU A 44 14.36 -1.14 -10.79
N ALA A 45 15.03 -0.77 -9.69
CA ALA A 45 16.06 0.26 -9.70
C ALA A 45 17.24 -0.07 -10.63
N LYS A 46 17.70 -1.34 -10.66
CA LYS A 46 18.77 -1.75 -11.58
C LYS A 46 18.33 -1.59 -13.04
N LYS A 47 17.14 -2.10 -13.39
CA LYS A 47 16.58 -1.95 -14.74
C LYS A 47 16.40 -0.47 -15.13
N ALA A 48 15.90 0.36 -14.22
CA ALA A 48 15.76 1.80 -14.45
C ALA A 48 17.12 2.45 -14.73
N ARG A 49 18.15 2.11 -13.94
CA ARG A 49 19.52 2.63 -14.13
C ARG A 49 20.14 2.19 -15.46
N GLU A 50 19.98 0.92 -15.83
CA GLU A 50 20.45 0.39 -17.12
C GLU A 50 19.81 1.10 -18.31
N LEU A 51 18.58 1.59 -18.15
CA LEU A 51 17.84 2.36 -19.17
C LEU A 51 18.05 3.88 -19.04
N GLY A 52 18.85 4.36 -18.08
CA GLY A 52 19.05 5.79 -17.84
C GLY A 52 17.79 6.55 -17.42
N LEU A 53 16.86 5.85 -16.76
CA LEU A 53 15.58 6.38 -16.27
C LEU A 53 15.67 6.70 -14.78
N ARG A 54 14.90 7.71 -14.36
CA ARG A 54 14.77 8.07 -12.95
C ARG A 54 13.57 7.37 -12.34
N MET A 55 13.79 6.75 -11.19
CA MET A 55 12.75 6.09 -10.41
C MET A 55 12.39 7.01 -9.24
N LEU A 56 11.09 7.19 -9.05
CA LEU A 56 10.50 7.91 -7.92
C LEU A 56 10.38 6.98 -6.72
N GLU A 57 10.14 7.57 -5.56
CA GLU A 57 9.75 6.87 -4.34
C GLU A 57 8.44 6.10 -4.55
N PRO A 58 8.31 4.89 -3.96
CA PRO A 58 7.16 4.03 -4.18
C PRO A 58 5.90 4.50 -3.44
N PHE A 59 4.73 4.07 -3.91
CA PHE A 59 3.44 4.46 -3.33
C PHE A 59 3.29 4.25 -1.81
N GLY A 60 3.80 3.15 -1.26
CA GLY A 60 3.64 2.85 0.16
C GLY A 60 4.42 3.74 1.11
N VAL A 61 5.27 4.64 0.60
CA VAL A 61 5.94 5.67 1.41
C VAL A 61 5.30 7.05 1.25
N GLU A 62 4.16 7.13 0.56
CA GLU A 62 3.44 8.39 0.40
C GLU A 62 3.00 8.96 1.76
N PRO A 63 3.40 10.21 2.10
CA PRO A 63 3.01 10.83 3.37
C PRO A 63 1.49 10.92 3.57
N GLY A 64 0.73 11.05 2.48
CA GLY A 64 -0.73 11.15 2.51
C GLY A 64 -1.47 9.83 2.76
N LEU A 65 -0.78 8.68 2.73
CA LEU A 65 -1.42 7.36 2.78
C LEU A 65 -2.23 7.15 4.08
N VAL A 66 -1.70 7.60 5.21
CA VAL A 66 -2.39 7.53 6.51
C VAL A 66 -3.66 8.38 6.49
N ALA A 67 -3.62 9.56 5.88
CA ALA A 67 -4.80 10.43 5.80
C ALA A 67 -5.90 9.80 4.95
N CYS A 68 -5.57 9.24 3.78
CA CYS A 68 -6.54 8.51 2.95
C CYS A 68 -7.16 7.33 3.71
N ALA A 69 -6.33 6.57 4.43
CA ALA A 69 -6.82 5.43 5.21
C ALA A 69 -7.75 5.84 6.36
N ARG A 70 -7.48 6.98 7.01
CA ARG A 70 -8.39 7.54 8.03
C ARG A 70 -9.73 7.91 7.42
N THR A 71 -9.75 8.51 6.24
CA THR A 71 -10.99 8.85 5.52
C THR A 71 -11.82 7.60 5.24
N GLU A 72 -11.22 6.56 4.67
CA GLU A 72 -11.91 5.30 4.37
C GLU A 72 -12.39 4.59 5.64
N LEU A 73 -11.58 4.56 6.70
CA LEU A 73 -11.98 3.99 7.98
C LEU A 73 -13.13 4.77 8.65
N HIS A 74 -13.11 6.10 8.61
CA HIS A 74 -14.23 6.91 9.10
C HIS A 74 -15.51 6.65 8.31
N ALA A 75 -15.43 6.54 6.98
CA ALA A 75 -16.56 6.19 6.14
C ALA A 75 -17.11 4.79 6.49
N GLN A 76 -16.24 3.81 6.69
CA GLN A 76 -16.63 2.45 7.05
C GLN A 76 -17.29 2.37 8.44
N LEU A 77 -16.74 3.08 9.42
CA LEU A 77 -17.29 3.19 10.77
C LEU A 77 -18.68 3.85 10.73
N ALA A 78 -18.82 4.98 10.03
CA ALA A 78 -20.09 5.69 9.89
C ALA A 78 -21.16 4.82 9.19
N GLN A 79 -20.80 4.09 8.14
CA GLN A 79 -21.70 3.17 7.45
C GLN A 79 -22.24 2.08 8.37
N LYS A 80 -21.42 1.62 9.32
CA LYS A 80 -21.79 0.58 10.30
C LYS A 80 -22.48 1.13 11.55
N GLY A 81 -22.47 2.44 11.76
CA GLY A 81 -22.89 3.06 13.01
C GLY A 81 -21.97 2.68 14.18
N TRP A 82 -20.67 2.49 13.90
CA TRP A 82 -19.67 2.07 14.87
C TRP A 82 -18.79 3.23 15.30
N GLU A 83 -18.39 3.25 16.56
CA GLU A 83 -17.41 4.19 17.09
C GLU A 83 -16.01 3.57 17.12
N ALA A 84 -14.99 4.36 16.77
CA ALA A 84 -13.61 3.89 16.80
C ALA A 84 -13.20 3.42 18.21
N SER A 85 -13.62 4.14 19.25
CA SER A 85 -13.35 3.83 20.67
C SER A 85 -13.96 2.53 21.17
N GLU A 86 -14.78 1.86 20.36
CA GLU A 86 -15.39 0.56 20.66
C GLU A 86 -14.97 -0.52 19.64
N THR A 87 -14.16 -0.14 18.64
CA THR A 87 -13.76 -0.98 17.52
C THR A 87 -12.27 -1.31 17.58
N ALA A 88 -11.89 -2.55 17.26
CA ALA A 88 -10.50 -2.91 17.01
C ALA A 88 -10.13 -2.75 15.52
N LEU A 89 -8.88 -2.42 15.24
CA LEU A 89 -8.34 -2.38 13.88
C LEU A 89 -7.35 -3.53 13.68
N VAL A 90 -7.52 -4.30 12.61
CA VAL A 90 -6.53 -5.26 12.13
C VAL A 90 -5.92 -4.74 10.85
N VAL A 91 -4.60 -4.52 10.83
CA VAL A 91 -3.86 -4.20 9.61
C VAL A 91 -3.27 -5.48 9.05
N ALA A 92 -3.83 -5.95 7.93
CA ALA A 92 -3.36 -7.14 7.23
C ALA A 92 -2.30 -6.74 6.20
N ALA A 93 -1.10 -7.29 6.28
CA ALA A 93 -0.03 -7.01 5.33
C ALA A 93 0.52 -8.30 4.72
N HIS A 94 1.20 -8.21 3.59
CA HIS A 94 1.81 -9.40 2.98
C HIS A 94 2.92 -9.98 3.88
N GLY A 95 3.80 -9.11 4.39
CA GLY A 95 5.03 -9.52 5.05
C GLY A 95 6.12 -9.88 4.02
N SER A 96 7.26 -10.35 4.51
CA SER A 96 8.34 -10.88 3.68
C SER A 96 9.31 -11.71 4.54
N ALA A 97 9.59 -12.95 4.11
CA ALA A 97 10.68 -13.74 4.66
C ALA A 97 12.08 -13.11 4.42
N ILE A 98 12.18 -12.19 3.45
CA ILE A 98 13.46 -11.66 2.96
C ILE A 98 13.73 -10.24 3.46
N SER A 99 12.69 -9.41 3.66
CA SER A 99 12.84 -7.98 3.99
C SER A 99 12.02 -7.55 5.19
N ARG A 100 12.70 -7.18 6.28
CA ARG A 100 12.09 -6.61 7.50
C ARG A 100 11.41 -5.27 7.25
N THR A 101 11.91 -4.49 6.28
CA THR A 101 11.39 -3.16 5.92
C THR A 101 9.89 -3.18 5.55
N SER A 102 9.41 -4.29 4.97
CA SER A 102 7.99 -4.46 4.64
C SER A 102 7.12 -4.49 5.90
N ALA A 103 7.54 -5.27 6.91
CA ALA A 103 6.85 -5.36 8.19
C ALA A 103 6.92 -4.04 8.97
N ASP A 104 8.10 -3.40 9.01
CA ASP A 104 8.29 -2.12 9.72
C ASP A 104 7.38 -1.02 9.16
N SER A 105 7.18 -0.99 7.84
CA SER A 105 6.29 -0.03 7.18
C SER A 105 4.83 -0.26 7.58
N ALA A 106 4.38 -1.52 7.58
CA ALA A 106 3.03 -1.87 8.03
C ALA A 106 2.79 -1.54 9.51
N TYR A 107 3.77 -1.79 10.38
CA TYR A 107 3.70 -1.41 11.80
C TYR A 107 3.66 0.11 11.98
N GLY A 108 4.49 0.85 11.25
CA GLY A 108 4.51 2.31 11.27
C GLY A 108 3.15 2.89 10.87
N PHE A 109 2.58 2.37 9.79
CA PHE A 109 1.25 2.75 9.31
C PHE A 109 0.15 2.42 10.34
N ALA A 110 0.14 1.21 10.90
CA ALA A 110 -0.80 0.79 11.92
C ALA A 110 -0.74 1.67 13.18
N ARG A 111 0.48 2.00 13.64
CA ARG A 111 0.69 2.89 14.79
C ARG A 111 0.15 4.30 14.53
N ALA A 112 0.35 4.84 13.33
CA ALA A 112 -0.15 6.16 12.96
C ALA A 112 -1.68 6.21 12.91
N LEU A 113 -2.32 5.13 12.45
CA LEU A 113 -3.79 4.99 12.50
C LEU A 113 -4.30 4.87 13.94
N HIS A 114 -3.65 4.04 14.75
CA HIS A 114 -4.02 3.84 16.15
C HIS A 114 -4.01 5.17 16.92
N SER A 115 -2.90 5.93 16.85
CA SER A 115 -2.78 7.21 17.55
C SER A 115 -3.71 8.29 17.00
N GLY A 116 -4.11 8.18 15.72
CA GLY A 116 -4.95 9.17 15.05
C GLY A 116 -6.45 8.94 15.16
N MET A 117 -6.91 7.74 15.55
CA MET A 117 -8.34 7.37 15.46
C MET A 117 -8.94 6.86 16.77
N GLY A 118 -8.13 6.41 17.74
CA GLY A 118 -8.66 5.98 19.04
C GLY A 118 -9.32 4.60 19.05
N PHE A 119 -8.88 3.67 18.18
CA PHE A 119 -9.32 2.28 18.22
C PHE A 119 -9.00 1.61 19.57
N THR A 120 -9.86 0.70 20.04
CA THR A 120 -9.65 -0.06 21.30
C THR A 120 -8.34 -0.84 21.28
N ALA A 121 -8.02 -1.41 20.12
CA ALA A 121 -6.77 -2.08 19.84
C ALA A 121 -6.41 -1.91 18.37
N THR A 122 -5.13 -1.94 18.06
CA THR A 122 -4.66 -2.07 16.68
C THR A 122 -3.64 -3.20 16.61
N ARG A 123 -3.95 -4.22 15.82
CA ARG A 123 -3.10 -5.40 15.61
C ARG A 123 -2.61 -5.43 14.18
N THR A 124 -1.37 -5.84 13.96
CA THR A 124 -0.80 -6.01 12.63
C THR A 124 -0.47 -7.48 12.44
N GLY A 125 -0.93 -8.07 11.34
CA GLY A 125 -0.72 -9.47 11.01
C GLY A 125 -0.27 -9.65 9.57
N PHE A 126 0.51 -10.69 9.32
CA PHE A 126 1.09 -10.96 8.01
C PHE A 126 0.67 -12.30 7.43
N ILE A 127 0.75 -12.44 6.11
CA ILE A 127 0.51 -13.71 5.41
C ILE A 127 1.77 -14.59 5.46
N GLU A 128 2.93 -14.02 5.11
CA GLU A 128 4.17 -14.77 4.87
C GLU A 128 5.07 -14.91 6.10
N GLN A 129 4.74 -14.28 7.24
CA GLN A 129 5.60 -14.30 8.43
C GLN A 129 4.80 -14.11 9.73
N PRO A 130 5.37 -14.50 10.89
CA PRO A 130 4.78 -14.12 12.17
C PRO A 130 4.94 -12.61 12.45
N PRO A 131 4.02 -12.02 13.23
CA PRO A 131 2.77 -12.62 13.71
C PRO A 131 1.77 -12.81 12.55
N PHE A 132 1.20 -14.03 12.42
CA PHE A 132 0.34 -14.34 11.29
C PHE A 132 -1.03 -13.69 11.44
N LEU A 133 -1.63 -13.29 10.31
CA LEU A 133 -2.95 -12.66 10.29
C LEU A 133 -4.02 -13.53 10.97
N LYS A 134 -4.00 -14.84 10.68
CA LYS A 134 -4.91 -15.83 11.27
C LYS A 134 -4.84 -15.92 12.80
N ASP A 135 -3.73 -15.50 13.40
CA ASP A 135 -3.51 -15.57 14.85
C ASP A 135 -3.90 -14.24 15.50
N VAL A 136 -3.49 -13.11 14.91
CA VAL A 136 -3.75 -11.79 15.50
C VAL A 136 -5.21 -11.35 15.37
N ALA A 137 -5.94 -11.86 14.38
CA ALA A 137 -7.34 -11.53 14.15
C ALA A 137 -8.31 -12.29 15.10
N GLN A 138 -7.81 -13.22 15.92
CA GLN A 138 -8.63 -14.03 16.82
C GLN A 138 -9.16 -13.25 18.02
N GLY A 139 -10.37 -13.64 18.46
CA GLY A 139 -10.96 -13.19 19.72
C GLY A 139 -11.27 -11.69 19.78
N LEU A 140 -11.41 -11.06 18.61
CA LEU A 140 -11.87 -9.68 18.50
C LEU A 140 -13.40 -9.67 18.51
N GLY A 141 -13.99 -8.70 19.21
CA GLY A 141 -15.41 -8.36 19.05
C GLY A 141 -15.60 -7.51 17.80
N GLN A 142 -16.18 -6.31 17.97
CA GLN A 142 -16.28 -5.34 16.88
C GLN A 142 -14.90 -4.96 16.33
N ALA A 143 -14.63 -5.29 15.06
CA ALA A 143 -13.34 -5.03 14.45
C ALA A 143 -13.45 -4.75 12.95
N ILE A 144 -12.47 -4.03 12.40
CA ILE A 144 -12.31 -3.74 10.97
C ILE A 144 -10.96 -4.26 10.52
N CYS A 145 -10.91 -4.96 9.37
CA CYS A 145 -9.67 -5.33 8.71
C CYS A 145 -9.33 -4.33 7.61
N LEU A 146 -8.12 -3.78 7.66
CA LEU A 146 -7.55 -2.88 6.66
C LEU A 146 -6.36 -3.57 5.97
N PRO A 147 -6.51 -4.01 4.71
CA PRO A 147 -5.40 -4.53 3.93
C PRO A 147 -4.38 -3.44 3.57
N TYR A 148 -3.14 -3.60 4.01
CA TYR A 148 -1.98 -2.80 3.63
C TYR A 148 -1.37 -3.33 2.31
N PHE A 149 -2.14 -3.23 1.22
CA PHE A 149 -1.81 -3.75 -0.10
C PHE A 149 -2.06 -2.71 -1.19
N ALA A 150 -1.07 -2.48 -2.05
CA ALA A 150 -1.19 -1.51 -3.14
C ALA A 150 -2.26 -1.95 -4.15
N GLN A 151 -2.23 -3.22 -4.55
CA GLN A 151 -3.04 -3.78 -5.63
C GLN A 151 -3.87 -4.97 -5.15
N GLN A 152 -4.91 -5.25 -5.92
CA GLN A 152 -5.56 -6.54 -5.96
C GLN A 152 -4.58 -7.59 -6.49
N SER A 153 -4.33 -8.64 -5.72
CA SER A 153 -3.46 -9.76 -6.08
C SER A 153 -4.03 -11.03 -5.46
N GLY A 154 -3.62 -12.22 -5.94
CA GLY A 154 -4.10 -13.50 -5.38
C GLY A 154 -3.92 -13.60 -3.86
N HIS A 155 -2.81 -13.07 -3.32
CA HIS A 155 -2.61 -12.99 -1.87
C HIS A 155 -3.65 -12.11 -1.14
N MET A 156 -4.11 -11.04 -1.78
CA MET A 156 -5.15 -10.17 -1.22
C MET A 156 -6.55 -10.78 -1.39
N GLU A 157 -6.81 -11.45 -2.52
CA GLU A 157 -8.11 -12.03 -2.87
C GLU A 157 -8.41 -13.35 -2.14
N ASP A 158 -7.40 -14.19 -1.96
CA ASP A 158 -7.58 -15.54 -1.44
C ASP A 158 -7.04 -15.67 -0.01
N ASP A 159 -5.77 -15.28 0.23
CA ASP A 159 -5.10 -15.58 1.50
C ASP A 159 -5.57 -14.70 2.66
N VAL A 160 -5.82 -13.41 2.43
CA VAL A 160 -6.33 -12.51 3.47
C VAL A 160 -7.72 -12.96 3.94
N PRO A 161 -8.72 -13.17 3.05
CA PRO A 161 -10.02 -13.70 3.46
C PRO A 161 -9.93 -15.07 4.14
N ALA A 162 -9.10 -16.00 3.63
CA ALA A 162 -8.92 -17.31 4.24
C ALA A 162 -8.33 -17.21 5.66
N ALA A 163 -7.34 -16.35 5.88
CA ALA A 163 -6.75 -16.13 7.20
C ALA A 163 -7.73 -15.47 8.19
N LEU A 164 -8.54 -14.51 7.74
CA LEU A 164 -9.59 -13.90 8.55
C LEU A 164 -10.68 -14.92 8.92
N ALA A 165 -11.11 -15.75 7.96
CA ALA A 165 -12.06 -16.83 8.21
C ALA A 165 -11.52 -17.85 9.22
N ALA A 166 -10.25 -18.24 9.10
CA ALA A 166 -9.59 -19.14 10.06
C ALA A 166 -9.49 -18.54 11.47
N ALA A 167 -9.47 -17.22 11.59
CA ALA A 167 -9.49 -16.51 12.87
C ALA A 167 -10.89 -16.34 13.48
N GLY A 168 -11.94 -16.69 12.73
CA GLY A 168 -13.34 -16.40 13.10
C GLY A 168 -13.67 -14.90 13.05
N PHE A 169 -12.97 -14.13 12.22
CA PHE A 169 -13.19 -12.69 12.07
C PHE A 169 -14.45 -12.42 11.24
N ASP A 170 -15.40 -11.67 11.79
CA ASP A 170 -16.71 -11.38 11.18
C ASP A 170 -16.91 -9.89 10.80
N GLY A 171 -15.89 -9.06 11.04
CA GLY A 171 -15.87 -7.64 10.71
C GLY A 171 -15.71 -7.35 9.21
N PRO A 172 -15.96 -6.10 8.77
CA PRO A 172 -15.71 -5.71 7.39
C PRO A 172 -14.20 -5.69 7.08
N MET A 173 -13.86 -6.11 5.87
CA MET A 173 -12.54 -5.93 5.26
C MET A 173 -12.62 -4.82 4.22
N LEU A 174 -11.79 -3.78 4.36
CA LEU A 174 -11.68 -2.71 3.36
C LEU A 174 -11.01 -3.24 2.07
N PRO A 175 -11.28 -2.61 0.91
CA PRO A 175 -10.58 -2.95 -0.33
C PRO A 175 -9.11 -2.46 -0.29
N PRO A 176 -8.22 -2.96 -1.18
CA PRO A 176 -6.84 -2.50 -1.22
C PRO A 176 -6.74 -1.09 -1.80
N PHE A 177 -5.59 -0.43 -1.63
CA PHE A 177 -5.42 0.99 -1.95
C PHE A 177 -5.78 1.35 -3.39
N ILE A 178 -5.55 0.47 -4.37
CA ILE A 178 -5.91 0.74 -5.79
C ILE A 178 -7.40 1.06 -5.99
N ALA A 179 -8.28 0.56 -5.13
CA ALA A 179 -9.72 0.75 -5.26
C ALA A 179 -10.23 2.04 -4.62
N TRP A 180 -9.37 2.80 -3.94
CA TRP A 180 -9.79 3.99 -3.19
C TRP A 180 -9.89 5.21 -4.09
N THR A 181 -10.88 6.05 -3.83
CA THR A 181 -11.15 7.26 -4.62
C THR A 181 -9.99 8.26 -4.59
N ASP A 182 -9.27 8.33 -3.47
CA ASP A 182 -8.16 9.27 -3.27
C ASP A 182 -6.83 8.82 -3.90
N THR A 183 -6.67 7.53 -4.20
CA THR A 183 -5.40 6.96 -4.68
C THR A 183 -4.87 7.63 -5.95
N PRO A 184 -5.69 7.89 -6.98
CA PRO A 184 -5.23 8.62 -8.17
C PRO A 184 -4.66 10.01 -7.85
N ALA A 185 -5.33 10.78 -6.98
CA ALA A 185 -4.89 12.11 -6.57
C ALA A 185 -3.59 12.05 -5.75
N LEU A 186 -3.45 11.04 -4.89
CA LEU A 186 -2.23 10.81 -4.11
C LEU A 186 -1.02 10.52 -5.01
N ILE A 187 -1.20 9.64 -6.01
CA ILE A 187 -0.16 9.32 -7.01
C ILE A 187 0.20 10.55 -7.84
N ALA A 188 -0.81 11.28 -8.34
CA ALA A 188 -0.59 12.49 -9.14
C ALA A 188 0.25 13.53 -8.39
N GLY A 189 -0.16 13.86 -7.15
CA GLY A 189 0.56 14.80 -6.32
C GLY A 189 1.97 14.31 -5.98
N SER A 190 2.18 12.99 -5.84
CA SER A 190 3.50 12.43 -5.64
C SER A 190 4.42 12.63 -6.84
N ILE A 191 3.94 12.28 -8.04
CA ILE A 191 4.69 12.43 -9.28
C ILE A 191 5.07 13.90 -9.50
N GLU A 192 4.15 14.83 -9.28
CA GLU A 192 4.41 16.26 -9.41
C GLU A 192 5.47 16.74 -8.40
N ARG A 193 5.33 16.41 -7.11
CA ARG A 193 6.28 16.81 -6.05
C ARG A 193 7.68 16.27 -6.31
N GLN A 194 7.78 14.97 -6.58
CA GLN A 194 9.07 14.32 -6.77
C GLN A 194 9.71 14.71 -8.12
N GLY A 195 8.90 14.88 -9.17
CA GLY A 195 9.37 15.37 -10.46
C GLY A 195 9.98 16.76 -10.38
N ALA A 196 9.36 17.68 -9.63
CA ALA A 196 9.88 19.03 -9.43
C ALA A 196 11.22 19.06 -8.66
N ALA A 197 11.37 18.21 -7.63
CA ALA A 197 12.62 18.09 -6.89
C ALA A 197 13.79 17.66 -7.80
N LEU A 198 13.53 16.73 -8.71
CA LEU A 198 14.51 16.22 -9.67
C LEU A 198 14.94 17.21 -10.77
N VAL A 199 14.16 18.26 -11.02
CA VAL A 199 14.55 19.38 -11.91
C VAL A 199 15.45 20.36 -11.16
N THR A 200 15.14 20.61 -9.90
CA THR A 200 15.90 21.53 -9.03
C THR A 200 17.31 21.01 -8.74
N GLU A 201 17.49 19.69 -8.56
CA GLU A 201 18.80 19.07 -8.34
C GLU A 201 19.72 19.05 -9.59
N ALA A 202 19.15 19.26 -10.78
CA ALA A 202 19.88 19.22 -12.05
C ALA A 202 20.26 20.63 -12.58
N SER A 203 19.87 21.68 -11.87
CA SER A 203 20.10 23.10 -12.21
C SER A 203 21.19 23.69 -11.32
#